data_AF-A0A847JSX3-F1
#
_entry.id   AF-A0A847JSX3-F1
#
_cell.length_a   1.000
_cell.length_b   1.000
_cell.length_c   1.000
_cell.angle_alpha   90.00
_cell.angle_beta   90.00
_cell.angle_gamma   90.00
#
_symmetry.space_group_name_H-M   'P 1'
#
loop_
_entity.id
_entity.type
_entity.pdbx_description
1 polymer ?
#
loop_
_entity_poly.entity_id
_entity_poly.type
_entity_poly.pdbx_seq_one_letter_code
_entity_poly.pdbx_strand_id
1 'polypeptide(L)'
;MNAMSIGAAIMLAVVGGAQTLKQVKTDKDASKPEYRKVDTSNFTIEVPAGWAVSDETPWGSRDIRPSVESKVVTAASMSSMSGPGLGRQSWDRLYDTSLYFITRYDRQGKMKATPYALAKSRRGFETCSWDMTDADGKVVQRHVILKHTNGNILALSVKIPSDASAKERQQLDRMFAHMVDTAVVK
;
A
#
# COMPACT_ATOMS: atom_id res chain seq x y z
N MET A 1 -58.30 19.96 -5.30
CA MET A 1 -57.49 18.75 -5.07
C MET A 1 -56.03 19.16 -5.02
N ASN A 2 -55.40 18.99 -3.85
CA ASN A 2 -53.98 18.78 -3.50
C ASN A 2 -52.90 19.52 -4.32
N ALA A 3 -52.16 20.48 -3.71
CA ALA A 3 -50.88 20.30 -2.98
C ALA A 3 -49.69 20.10 -3.96
N MET A 4 -48.48 20.64 -3.81
CA MET A 4 -47.75 21.31 -2.72
C MET A 4 -46.46 21.91 -3.32
N SER A 5 -45.90 22.89 -2.60
CA SER A 5 -44.57 23.50 -2.76
C SER A 5 -43.40 22.50 -2.52
N ILE A 6 -42.16 22.98 -2.79
CA ILE A 6 -40.82 22.65 -2.23
C ILE A 6 -39.85 22.49 -3.42
N GLY A 7 -38.85 23.36 -3.68
CA GLY A 7 -37.88 23.90 -2.74
C GLY A 7 -36.64 22.99 -2.71
N ALA A 8 -35.85 22.94 -3.78
CA ALA A 8 -34.66 22.09 -3.85
C ALA A 8 -33.41 22.88 -3.42
N ALA A 9 -32.90 22.51 -2.25
CA ALA A 9 -31.67 23.01 -1.66
C ALA A 9 -30.44 22.59 -2.47
N ILE A 10 -29.51 23.54 -2.67
CA ILE A 10 -28.15 23.26 -3.14
C ILE A 10 -27.37 22.74 -1.93
N MET A 11 -27.18 21.42 -1.85
CA MET A 11 -26.21 20.83 -0.91
C MET A 11 -24.83 20.79 -1.56
N LEU A 12 -23.92 21.52 -0.93
CA LEU A 12 -22.47 21.42 -1.04
C LEU A 12 -22.04 20.00 -0.62
N ALA A 13 -21.41 19.24 -1.52
CA ALA A 13 -20.70 18.01 -1.17
C ALA A 13 -19.20 18.24 -1.28
N VAL A 14 -18.57 18.48 -0.11
CA VAL A 14 -17.13 18.33 0.09
C VAL A 14 -16.82 16.84 0.01
N VAL A 15 -16.23 16.38 -1.09
CA VAL A 15 -15.82 14.98 -1.25
C VAL A 15 -14.46 14.79 -0.61
N GLY A 16 -14.45 14.33 0.64
CA GLY A 16 -13.29 13.79 1.34
C GLY A 16 -12.89 12.44 0.74
N GLY A 17 -11.70 12.38 0.16
CA GLY A 17 -11.11 11.16 -0.39
C GLY A 17 -10.42 10.31 0.67
N ALA A 18 -11.18 9.52 1.42
CA ALA A 18 -10.67 8.30 2.05
C ALA A 18 -11.15 7.13 1.19
N GLN A 19 -10.35 6.71 0.20
CA GLN A 19 -10.61 5.47 -0.53
C GLN A 19 -10.12 4.30 0.32
N THR A 20 -10.98 3.83 1.22
CA THR A 20 -10.89 2.49 1.79
C THR A 20 -10.72 1.49 0.65
N LEU A 21 -9.73 0.58 0.75
CA LEU A 21 -9.50 -0.55 -0.18
C LEU A 21 -10.83 -1.26 -0.47
N LYS A 22 -11.50 -0.88 -1.57
CA LYS A 22 -12.75 -1.53 -1.99
C LYS A 22 -12.39 -2.89 -2.55
N GLN A 23 -13.12 -3.93 -2.10
CA GLN A 23 -13.05 -5.27 -2.69
C GLN A 23 -13.24 -5.17 -4.21
N VAL A 24 -12.18 -5.48 -4.94
CA VAL A 24 -12.18 -5.51 -6.41
C VAL A 24 -12.94 -6.77 -6.85
N LYS A 25 -14.11 -6.60 -7.47
CA LYS A 25 -14.81 -7.69 -8.19
C LYS A 25 -13.91 -8.20 -9.31
N THR A 26 -13.76 -9.52 -9.38
CA THR A 26 -12.83 -10.19 -10.28
C THR A 26 -13.46 -10.34 -11.67
N ASP A 27 -12.96 -9.59 -12.66
CA ASP A 27 -13.24 -9.89 -14.07
C ASP A 27 -12.55 -11.19 -14.48
N LYS A 28 -13.26 -11.99 -15.27
CA LYS A 28 -13.03 -13.42 -15.51
C LYS A 28 -11.92 -13.76 -16.52
N ASP A 29 -11.05 -12.81 -16.89
CA ASP A 29 -10.09 -13.03 -17.99
C ASP A 29 -8.69 -12.40 -17.78
N ALA A 30 -8.20 -12.46 -16.56
CA ALA A 30 -6.77 -12.35 -16.27
C ALA A 30 -6.37 -13.59 -15.48
N SER A 31 -5.48 -14.43 -16.03
CA SER A 31 -4.86 -15.53 -15.28
C SER A 31 -4.40 -14.99 -13.93
N LYS A 32 -4.91 -15.57 -12.83
CA LYS A 32 -4.53 -15.14 -11.48
C LYS A 32 -3.00 -15.21 -11.38
N PRO A 33 -2.31 -14.15 -10.95
CA PRO A 33 -0.87 -14.21 -10.79
C PRO A 33 -0.53 -15.33 -9.81
N GLU A 34 0.44 -16.16 -10.18
CA GLU A 34 1.05 -17.11 -9.25
C GLU A 34 1.87 -16.33 -8.22
N TYR A 35 1.82 -16.77 -6.97
CA TYR A 35 2.55 -16.13 -5.87
C TYR A 35 3.55 -17.10 -5.26
N ARG A 36 4.69 -16.56 -4.82
CA ARG A 36 5.71 -17.30 -4.07
C ARG A 36 5.88 -16.72 -2.68
N LYS A 37 6.13 -17.59 -1.71
CA LYS A 37 6.39 -17.23 -0.32
C LYS A 37 7.83 -16.73 -0.17
N VAL A 38 7.99 -15.58 0.48
CA VAL A 38 9.26 -15.08 1.02
C VAL A 38 9.20 -15.24 2.53
N ASP A 39 10.10 -16.04 3.08
CA ASP A 39 10.11 -16.42 4.49
C ASP A 39 11.44 -15.99 5.12
N THR A 40 11.37 -15.11 6.12
CA THR A 40 12.53 -14.60 6.88
C THR A 40 12.38 -14.93 8.35
N SER A 41 13.40 -14.64 9.16
CA SER A 41 13.28 -14.76 10.63
C SER A 41 12.22 -13.81 11.22
N ASN A 42 11.97 -12.66 10.57
CA ASN A 42 11.16 -11.58 11.11
C ASN A 42 9.75 -11.52 10.51
N PHE A 43 9.55 -12.08 9.32
CA PHE A 43 8.25 -12.05 8.66
C PHE A 43 8.10 -13.12 7.58
N THR A 44 6.88 -13.26 7.11
CA THR A 44 6.52 -13.98 5.90
C THR A 44 5.64 -13.08 5.04
N ILE A 45 5.87 -13.04 3.72
CA ILE A 45 5.00 -12.38 2.75
C ILE A 45 4.84 -13.27 1.51
N GLU A 46 3.80 -13.06 0.72
CA GLU A 46 3.70 -13.62 -0.63
C GLU A 46 3.82 -12.52 -1.68
N VAL A 47 4.63 -12.78 -2.70
CA VAL A 47 4.92 -11.85 -3.81
C VAL A 47 4.69 -12.54 -5.14
N PRO A 48 4.44 -11.82 -6.25
CA PRO A 48 4.27 -12.45 -7.55
C PRO A 48 5.47 -13.32 -7.93
N ALA A 49 5.24 -14.56 -8.37
CA ALA A 49 6.29 -15.55 -8.60
C ALA A 49 7.35 -15.09 -9.62
N GLY A 50 6.95 -14.30 -10.61
CA GLY A 50 7.83 -13.72 -11.62
C GLY A 50 8.56 -12.43 -11.21
N TRP A 51 8.44 -11.98 -9.96
CA TRP A 51 9.15 -10.80 -9.46
C TRP A 51 10.42 -11.19 -8.74
N ALA A 52 11.52 -10.52 -9.06
CA ALA A 52 12.79 -10.65 -8.35
C ALA A 52 12.66 -10.06 -6.95
N VAL A 53 13.26 -10.72 -5.95
CA VAL A 53 13.29 -10.26 -4.55
C VAL A 53 14.76 -10.11 -4.20
N SER A 54 15.15 -8.93 -3.72
CA SER A 54 16.53 -8.67 -3.30
C SER A 54 16.88 -9.44 -2.03
N ASP A 55 18.18 -9.54 -1.80
CA ASP A 55 18.69 -9.87 -0.48
C ASP A 55 18.22 -8.84 0.55
N GLU A 56 18.18 -9.28 1.81
CA GLU A 56 17.84 -8.40 2.92
C GLU A 56 19.02 -7.49 3.24
N THR A 57 18.75 -6.20 3.26
CA THR A 57 19.71 -5.21 3.74
C THR A 57 19.92 -5.36 5.25
N PRO A 58 21.03 -4.85 5.82
CA PRO A 58 21.25 -4.83 7.27
C PRO A 58 20.14 -4.12 8.08
N TRP A 59 19.30 -3.33 7.43
CA TRP A 59 18.17 -2.62 8.03
C TRP A 59 16.84 -3.37 7.87
N GLY A 60 16.86 -4.65 7.50
CA GLY A 60 15.66 -5.49 7.38
C GLY A 60 14.79 -5.18 6.15
N SER A 61 15.33 -4.45 5.16
CA SER A 61 14.61 -4.08 3.94
C SER A 61 14.93 -4.99 2.76
N ARG A 62 13.92 -5.25 1.92
CA ARG A 62 14.00 -5.93 0.63
C ARG A 62 13.23 -5.17 -0.43
N ASP A 63 13.78 -5.17 -1.63
CA ASP A 63 13.13 -4.69 -2.84
C ASP A 63 12.57 -5.86 -3.65
N ILE A 64 11.38 -5.67 -4.18
CA ILE A 64 10.65 -6.66 -4.97
C ILE A 64 10.28 -5.99 -6.29
N ARG A 65 10.86 -6.45 -7.39
CA ARG A 65 10.73 -5.80 -8.71
C ARG A 65 10.27 -6.79 -9.77
N PRO A 66 9.50 -6.37 -10.78
CA PRO A 66 9.26 -7.18 -11.96
C PRO A 66 10.60 -7.69 -12.51
N SER A 67 10.70 -8.99 -12.81
CA SER A 67 11.84 -9.50 -13.58
C SER A 67 11.84 -8.89 -14.98
N VAL A 68 12.97 -8.97 -15.68
CA VAL A 68 13.09 -8.53 -17.08
C VAL A 68 12.07 -9.24 -17.99
N GLU A 69 11.64 -10.45 -17.61
CA GLU A 69 10.65 -11.26 -18.33
C GLU A 69 9.19 -10.93 -17.96
N SER A 70 8.96 -10.09 -16.94
CA SER A 70 7.63 -9.71 -16.50
C SER A 70 6.98 -8.74 -17.49
N LYS A 71 5.73 -9.02 -17.88
CA LYS A 71 4.89 -8.14 -18.71
C LYS A 71 4.37 -6.89 -17.95
N VAL A 72 4.80 -6.67 -16.71
CA VAL A 72 4.42 -5.50 -15.90
C VAL A 72 5.45 -4.38 -16.10
N VAL A 73 4.98 -3.13 -16.13
CA VAL A 73 5.81 -1.91 -16.25
C VAL A 73 7.09 -2.03 -15.41
N THR A 74 8.24 -1.86 -16.06
CA THR A 74 9.59 -2.03 -15.49
C THR A 74 9.90 -1.09 -14.32
N ALA A 75 9.12 -0.02 -14.17
CA ALA A 75 9.26 0.97 -13.10
C ALA A 75 8.41 0.69 -11.84
N ALA A 76 7.51 -0.31 -11.88
CA ALA A 76 6.75 -0.72 -10.71
C ALA A 76 7.64 -1.48 -9.71
N SER A 77 7.39 -1.31 -8.42
CA SER A 77 8.10 -2.08 -7.39
C SER A 77 7.25 -2.25 -6.15
N MET A 78 7.54 -3.28 -5.37
CA MET A 78 7.10 -3.42 -4.00
C MET A 78 8.32 -3.46 -3.11
N SER A 79 8.16 -3.11 -1.85
CA SER A 79 9.24 -3.24 -0.87
C SER A 79 8.67 -3.72 0.45
N SER A 80 9.52 -4.41 1.21
CA SER A 80 9.25 -4.77 2.60
C SER A 80 10.37 -4.25 3.47
N MET A 81 10.06 -3.83 4.69
CA MET A 81 11.03 -3.49 5.71
C MET A 81 10.52 -3.97 7.05
N SER A 82 11.24 -4.91 7.67
CA SER A 82 11.00 -5.27 9.07
C SER A 82 11.89 -4.44 9.98
N GLY A 83 11.36 -4.08 11.14
CA GLY A 83 12.15 -3.45 12.18
C GLY A 83 11.67 -3.90 13.55
N PRO A 84 12.54 -3.84 14.57
CA PRO A 84 12.06 -3.84 15.93
C PRO A 84 11.19 -2.59 16.06
N GLY A 85 9.93 -2.69 16.48
CA GLY A 85 9.08 -1.51 16.65
C GLY A 85 9.48 -0.65 17.85
N LEU A 86 10.71 -0.80 18.37
CA LEU A 86 11.33 -0.03 19.46
C LEU A 86 10.36 0.24 20.64
N GLY A 87 9.45 -0.69 20.92
CA GLY A 87 8.38 -0.56 21.92
C GLY A 87 7.02 -0.12 21.35
N ARG A 88 6.15 0.41 22.23
CA ARG A 88 4.78 0.83 21.88
C ARG A 88 4.76 2.18 21.14
N GLN A 89 5.50 2.34 20.05
CA GLN A 89 5.41 3.57 19.26
C GLN A 89 3.97 3.80 18.80
N SER A 90 3.50 5.03 18.96
CA SER A 90 2.18 5.46 18.47
C SER A 90 2.15 5.43 16.95
N TRP A 91 0.95 5.31 16.39
CA TRP A 91 0.77 5.36 14.95
C TRP A 91 1.22 6.69 14.35
N ASP A 92 1.00 7.80 15.07
CA ASP A 92 1.48 9.13 14.65
C ASP A 92 2.99 9.16 14.49
N ARG A 93 3.74 8.65 15.48
CA ARG A 93 5.20 8.64 15.43
C ARG A 93 5.72 7.75 14.29
N LEU A 94 5.10 6.58 14.10
CA LEU A 94 5.46 5.68 13.00
C LEU A 94 5.17 6.31 11.64
N TYR A 95 4.03 6.98 11.50
CA TYR A 95 3.64 7.70 10.30
C TYR A 95 4.62 8.84 10.00
N ASP A 96 4.87 9.74 10.95
CA ASP A 96 5.78 10.88 10.77
C ASP A 96 7.21 10.44 10.45
N THR A 97 7.69 9.39 11.13
CA THR A 97 9.02 8.81 10.86
C THR A 97 9.07 8.23 9.45
N SER A 98 8.02 7.52 9.03
CA SER A 98 7.94 6.98 7.67
C SER A 98 7.93 8.08 6.63
N LEU A 99 7.16 9.15 6.85
CA LEU A 99 7.11 10.30 5.96
C LEU A 99 8.47 10.98 5.82
N TYR A 100 9.25 11.11 6.89
CA TYR A 100 10.60 11.66 6.81
C TYR A 100 11.48 10.86 5.83
N PHE A 101 11.44 9.52 5.91
CA PHE A 101 12.23 8.66 5.01
C PHE A 101 11.69 8.57 3.59
N ILE A 102 10.37 8.66 3.41
CA ILE A 102 9.73 8.64 2.09
C ILE A 102 9.99 9.96 1.35
N THR A 103 9.80 11.09 2.03
CA THR A 103 9.84 12.43 1.41
C THR A 103 11.25 12.99 1.29
N ARG A 104 12.25 12.52 2.05
CA ARG A 104 13.64 12.98 1.90
C ARG A 104 14.23 12.79 0.50
N TYR A 105 13.66 11.87 -0.29
CA TYR A 105 14.05 11.64 -1.68
C TYR A 105 13.18 12.38 -2.71
N ASP A 106 12.08 12.99 -2.25
CA ASP A 106 11.25 13.89 -3.05
C ASP A 106 11.87 15.29 -3.08
N ARG A 107 12.98 15.42 -3.82
CA ARG A 107 13.76 16.67 -3.93
C ARG A 107 12.95 17.87 -4.45
N GLN A 108 11.77 17.63 -5.02
CA GLN A 108 10.93 18.67 -5.61
C GLN A 108 9.65 18.95 -4.79
N GLY A 109 9.42 18.24 -3.67
CA GLY A 109 8.24 18.40 -2.83
C GLY A 109 6.92 18.14 -3.58
N LYS A 110 6.95 17.27 -4.59
CA LYS A 110 5.83 17.03 -5.50
C LYS A 110 4.85 15.99 -4.98
N MET A 111 5.24 15.19 -3.99
CA MET A 111 4.41 14.15 -3.41
C MET A 111 3.78 14.63 -2.11
N LYS A 112 2.48 14.39 -1.98
CA LYS A 112 1.71 14.68 -0.78
C LYS A 112 1.22 13.37 -0.16
N ALA A 113 1.40 13.22 1.15
CA ALA A 113 0.84 12.10 1.89
C ALA A 113 -0.63 12.36 2.24
N THR A 114 -1.48 11.33 2.13
CA THR A 114 -2.83 11.34 2.71
C THR A 114 -2.76 11.09 4.21
N PRO A 115 -3.72 11.57 5.03
CA PRO A 115 -3.85 11.09 6.40
C PRO A 115 -3.88 9.56 6.44
N TYR A 116 -3.27 8.98 7.48
CA TYR A 116 -3.28 7.53 7.60
C TYR A 116 -4.65 7.03 8.08
N ALA A 117 -4.96 5.78 7.72
CA ALA A 117 -6.11 5.04 8.19
C ALA A 117 -5.66 3.83 9.01
N LEU A 118 -6.43 3.53 10.07
CA LEU A 118 -6.21 2.34 10.90
C LEU A 118 -7.18 1.23 10.49
N ALA A 119 -6.67 0.01 10.46
CA ALA A 119 -7.45 -1.19 10.17
C ALA A 119 -6.84 -2.41 10.85
N LYS A 120 -7.42 -3.59 10.59
CA LYS A 120 -6.80 -4.87 10.89
C LYS A 120 -6.55 -5.64 9.61
N SER A 121 -5.39 -6.29 9.51
CA SER A 121 -5.11 -7.20 8.41
C SER A 121 -5.99 -8.45 8.52
N ARG A 122 -6.05 -9.23 7.44
CA ARG A 122 -6.75 -10.52 7.43
C ARG A 122 -6.20 -11.52 8.45
N ARG A 123 -4.95 -11.34 8.89
CA ARG A 123 -4.29 -12.14 9.94
C ARG A 123 -4.48 -11.59 11.35
N GLY A 124 -5.19 -10.48 11.50
CA GLY A 124 -5.52 -9.87 12.80
C GLY A 124 -4.50 -8.86 13.33
N PHE A 125 -3.44 -8.53 12.57
CA PHE A 125 -2.48 -7.49 12.94
C PHE A 125 -3.14 -6.12 12.86
N GLU A 126 -2.82 -5.23 13.78
CA GLU A 126 -3.16 -3.81 13.61
C GLU A 126 -2.35 -3.23 12.46
N THR A 127 -3.00 -2.44 11.62
CA THR A 127 -2.38 -1.82 10.46
C THR A 127 -2.62 -0.33 10.38
N CYS A 128 -1.60 0.39 9.93
CA CYS A 128 -1.67 1.80 9.54
C CYS A 128 -1.35 1.92 8.05
N SER A 129 -2.19 2.57 7.27
CA SER A 129 -2.02 2.70 5.82
C SER A 129 -2.22 4.12 5.33
N TRP A 130 -1.45 4.54 4.34
CA TRP A 130 -1.58 5.84 3.68
C TRP A 130 -1.07 5.78 2.25
N ASP A 131 -1.47 6.76 1.45
CA ASP A 131 -1.06 6.92 0.07
C ASP A 131 -0.15 8.15 -0.08
N MET A 132 0.75 8.09 -1.07
CA MET A 132 1.46 9.25 -1.60
C MET A 132 0.85 9.60 -2.97
N THR A 133 0.43 10.85 -3.13
CA THR A 133 -0.11 11.37 -4.39
C THR A 133 0.85 12.34 -5.05
N ASP A 134 0.90 12.37 -6.38
CA ASP A 134 1.60 13.42 -7.13
C ASP A 134 0.84 14.75 -7.15
N ALA A 135 1.36 15.73 -7.90
CA ALA A 135 0.76 17.06 -8.06
C ALA A 135 -0.62 17.05 -8.73
N ASP A 136 -0.92 16.01 -9.52
CA ASP A 136 -2.23 15.81 -10.16
C ASP A 136 -3.22 15.09 -9.23
N GLY A 137 -2.80 14.75 -8.00
CA GLY A 137 -3.60 13.99 -7.04
C GLY A 137 -3.66 12.49 -7.34
N LYS A 138 -2.82 11.96 -8.25
CA LYS A 138 -2.79 10.53 -8.55
C LYS A 138 -1.91 9.80 -7.53
N VAL A 139 -2.39 8.66 -7.06
CA VAL A 139 -1.59 7.78 -6.17
C VAL A 139 -0.39 7.22 -6.94
N VAL A 140 0.80 7.49 -6.44
CA VAL A 140 2.09 7.03 -6.96
C VAL A 140 2.79 6.05 -6.02
N GLN A 141 2.42 6.03 -4.74
CA GLN A 141 2.84 4.98 -3.81
C GLN A 141 1.75 4.69 -2.79
N ARG A 142 1.70 3.45 -2.31
CA ARG A 142 0.89 3.07 -1.15
C ARG A 142 1.78 2.44 -0.10
N HIS A 143 1.44 2.67 1.16
CA HIS A 143 2.20 2.20 2.31
C HIS A 143 1.26 1.55 3.33
N VAL A 144 1.71 0.44 3.91
CA VAL A 144 1.03 -0.26 5.01
C VAL A 144 2.07 -0.68 6.04
N ILE A 145 1.89 -0.31 7.29
CA ILE A 145 2.64 -0.86 8.43
C ILE A 145 1.74 -1.84 9.17
N LEU A 146 2.23 -3.06 9.37
CA LEU A 146 1.65 -4.06 10.26
C LEU A 146 2.41 -4.08 11.58
N LYS A 147 1.70 -4.20 12.70
CA LYS A 147 2.30 -4.29 14.04
C LYS A 147 1.92 -5.59 14.72
N HIS A 148 2.94 -6.28 15.22
CA HIS A 148 2.79 -7.47 16.05
C HIS A 148 2.69 -7.08 17.53
N THR A 149 2.06 -7.93 18.34
CA THR A 149 1.86 -7.70 19.78
C THR A 149 3.15 -7.72 20.58
N ASN A 150 4.18 -8.44 20.10
CA ASN A 150 5.54 -8.43 20.64
C ASN A 150 6.31 -7.13 20.35
N GLY A 151 5.72 -6.19 19.60
CA GLY A 151 6.32 -4.92 19.24
C GLY A 151 7.08 -4.93 17.92
N ASN A 152 7.20 -6.04 17.20
CA ASN A 152 7.79 -6.04 15.85
C ASN A 152 6.86 -5.38 14.83
N ILE A 153 7.44 -4.75 13.82
CA ILE A 153 6.70 -4.12 12.73
C ILE A 153 7.18 -4.64 11.37
N LEU A 154 6.25 -4.59 10.42
CA LEU A 154 6.53 -4.85 9.01
C LEU A 154 5.90 -3.73 8.19
N ALA A 155 6.74 -2.90 7.58
CA ALA A 155 6.33 -1.91 6.59
C ALA A 155 6.36 -2.54 5.20
N LEU A 156 5.28 -2.35 4.45
CA LEU A 156 5.09 -2.80 3.08
C LEU A 156 4.73 -1.60 2.22
N SER A 157 5.24 -1.56 1.00
CA SER A 157 4.88 -0.51 0.05
C SER A 157 4.80 -1.02 -1.38
N VAL A 158 4.04 -0.30 -2.20
CA VAL A 158 4.02 -0.45 -3.66
C VAL A 158 4.23 0.91 -4.30
N LYS A 159 5.14 0.97 -5.27
CA LYS A 159 5.34 2.10 -6.17
C LYS A 159 4.57 1.85 -7.47
N ILE A 160 3.75 2.82 -7.82
CA ILE A 160 2.89 2.80 -9.01
C ILE A 160 3.45 3.81 -10.01
N PRO A 161 3.91 3.38 -11.20
CA PRO A 161 4.37 4.29 -12.24
C PRO A 161 3.29 5.30 -12.61
N SER A 162 3.67 6.56 -12.85
CA SER A 162 2.74 7.63 -13.19
C SER A 162 2.02 7.36 -14.52
N ASP A 163 2.72 6.71 -15.45
CA ASP A 163 2.28 6.28 -16.77
C ASP A 163 1.55 4.92 -16.79
N ALA A 164 1.42 4.23 -15.65
CA ALA A 164 0.70 2.96 -15.59
C ALA A 164 -0.77 3.13 -16.02
N SER A 165 -1.21 2.26 -16.92
CA SER A 165 -2.60 2.18 -17.37
C SER A 165 -3.55 1.80 -16.23
N ALA A 166 -4.86 2.03 -16.41
CA ALA A 166 -5.87 1.66 -15.42
C ALA A 166 -5.84 0.16 -15.08
N LYS A 167 -5.60 -0.70 -16.09
CA LYS A 167 -5.50 -2.15 -15.92
C LYS A 167 -4.28 -2.55 -15.09
N GLU A 168 -3.13 -1.94 -15.36
CA GLU A 168 -1.89 -2.19 -14.61
C GLU A 168 -1.98 -1.71 -13.18
N ARG A 169 -2.57 -0.53 -12.95
CA ARG A 169 -2.86 -0.01 -11.61
C ARG A 169 -3.73 -0.99 -10.82
N GLN A 170 -4.83 -1.45 -11.43
CA GLN A 170 -5.71 -2.44 -10.80
C GLN A 170 -4.99 -3.76 -10.51
N GLN A 171 -4.06 -4.18 -11.37
CA GLN A 171 -3.25 -5.37 -11.14
C GLN A 171 -2.26 -5.21 -9.99
N LEU A 172 -1.54 -4.08 -9.93
CA LEU A 172 -0.62 -3.75 -8.84
C LEU A 172 -1.37 -3.66 -7.51
N ASP A 173 -2.55 -3.05 -7.51
CA ASP A 173 -3.41 -2.96 -6.33
C ASP A 173 -3.80 -4.33 -5.80
N ARG A 174 -4.19 -5.26 -6.68
CA ARG A 174 -4.51 -6.64 -6.29
C ARG A 174 -3.29 -7.39 -5.75
N MET A 175 -2.13 -7.25 -6.39
CA MET A 175 -0.90 -7.90 -5.96
C MET A 175 -0.45 -7.37 -4.60
N PHE A 176 -0.50 -6.05 -4.38
CA PHE A 176 -0.13 -5.44 -3.12
C PHE A 176 -1.11 -5.80 -2.00
N ALA A 177 -2.41 -5.80 -2.28
CA ALA A 177 -3.42 -6.27 -1.34
C ALA A 177 -3.18 -7.74 -0.94
N HIS A 178 -2.82 -8.62 -1.89
CA HIS A 178 -2.46 -10.01 -1.60
C HIS A 178 -1.23 -10.11 -0.68
N MET A 179 -0.19 -9.32 -0.96
CA MET A 179 1.00 -9.26 -0.12
C MET A 179 0.68 -8.83 1.32
N VAL A 180 -0.20 -7.83 1.50
CA VAL A 180 -0.65 -7.37 2.83
C VAL A 180 -1.51 -8.43 3.53
N ASP A 181 -2.44 -9.07 2.81
CA ASP A 181 -3.35 -10.09 3.35
C ASP A 181 -2.64 -11.36 3.80
N THR A 182 -1.53 -11.70 3.14
CA THR A 182 -0.72 -12.88 3.44
C THR A 182 0.42 -12.61 4.41
N ALA A 183 0.71 -11.34 4.69
CA ALA A 183 1.79 -10.94 5.57
C ALA A 183 1.62 -11.49 7.00
N VAL A 184 2.69 -12.07 7.52
CA VAL A 184 2.84 -12.50 8.91
C VAL A 184 4.06 -11.82 9.50
N VAL A 185 3.86 -11.05 10.57
CA VAL A 185 4.96 -10.51 11.38
C VAL A 185 5.29 -11.54 12.46
N LYS A 186 6.57 -11.81 12.70
CA LYS A 186 7.05 -12.80 13.68
C LYS A 186 7.64 -12.11 14.90
#